data_AF-A0A1K9YWB3-F1
#
_entry.id   AF-A0A1K9YWB3-F1
#
_cell.length_a   1.000
_cell.length_b   1.000
_cell.length_c   1.000
_cell.angle_alpha   90.00
_cell.angle_beta   90.00
_cell.angle_gamma   90.00
#
_symmetry.space_group_name_H-M   'P 1'
#
loop_
_entity.id
_entity.type
_entity.pdbx_description
1 polymer ?
#
loop_
_entity_poly.entity_id
_entity_poly.type
_entity_poly.pdbx_seq_one_letter_code
_entity_poly.pdbx_strand_id
1 'polypeptide(L)'
;MQDIELAYTNLLETDDNWQREAYNFTQQILAKYPANEQSLTRGYQKSSAEKTYNVVLTGHSLGAYTATDSGVRTGILTRVFSSPATRIIEHLHHAFANKMRYNNVINMIREKDPVATLSGRHNENMIYFPGTPGINPVKSHFLTPFIKDILMPLAKNPDTTASKPKYVYITADSTPGAGLNKFVNYWGSTK
;
A
#
# COMPACT_ATOMS: atom_id res chain seq x y z
N MET A 1 4.86 -0.93 -20.57
CA MET A 1 5.99 -1.83 -20.87
C MET A 1 6.79 -2.02 -19.61
N GLN A 2 7.29 -0.94 -18.99
CA GLN A 2 8.01 -0.97 -17.70
C GLN A 2 7.30 -1.68 -16.55
N ASP A 3 5.99 -1.48 -16.31
CA ASP A 3 5.29 -2.17 -15.19
C ASP A 3 5.15 -3.70 -15.40
N ILE A 4 5.06 -4.12 -16.66
CA ILE A 4 4.98 -5.55 -17.04
C ILE A 4 6.38 -6.15 -17.01
N GLU A 5 7.37 -5.45 -17.56
CA GLU A 5 8.79 -5.82 -17.43
C GLU A 5 9.18 -5.95 -15.97
N LEU A 6 8.71 -5.08 -15.09
CA LEU A 6 8.97 -5.15 -13.65
C LEU A 6 8.21 -6.29 -12.96
N ALA A 7 6.98 -6.60 -13.37
CA ALA A 7 6.31 -7.83 -12.93
C ALA A 7 7.13 -9.08 -13.32
N TYR A 8 7.82 -9.04 -14.46
CA TYR A 8 8.80 -10.04 -14.87
C TYR A 8 10.15 -9.92 -14.13
N THR A 9 10.65 -8.71 -13.81
CA THR A 9 11.90 -8.48 -13.05
C THR A 9 11.75 -8.88 -11.58
N ASN A 10 10.54 -8.74 -11.02
CA ASN A 10 10.19 -9.31 -9.71
C ASN A 10 10.36 -10.85 -9.68
N LEU A 11 10.34 -11.53 -10.83
CA LEU A 11 10.66 -12.95 -10.94
C LEU A 11 12.19 -13.21 -11.01
N LEU A 12 13.02 -12.18 -11.20
CA LEU A 12 14.45 -12.28 -11.52
C LEU A 12 15.40 -11.61 -10.49
N GLU A 13 14.93 -11.39 -9.26
CA GLU A 13 15.71 -11.11 -8.04
C GLU A 13 16.95 -10.20 -8.16
N THR A 14 16.80 -8.89 -7.92
CA THR A 14 17.87 -8.07 -7.31
C THR A 14 17.27 -7.01 -6.39
N ASP A 15 17.80 -6.89 -5.16
CA ASP A 15 17.55 -5.76 -4.25
C ASP A 15 18.19 -4.51 -4.88
N ASP A 16 17.43 -3.88 -5.76
CA ASP A 16 17.95 -2.89 -6.69
C ASP A 16 18.33 -1.59 -5.97
N ASN A 17 19.40 -0.95 -6.45
CA ASN A 17 19.90 0.34 -5.94
C ASN A 17 18.80 1.39 -5.71
N TRP A 18 17.74 1.39 -6.53
CA TRP A 18 16.64 2.35 -6.43
C TRP A 18 15.79 2.19 -5.16
N GLN A 19 15.65 0.98 -4.59
CA GLN A 19 14.91 0.81 -3.32
C GLN A 19 15.66 1.46 -2.16
N ARG A 20 16.98 1.26 -2.12
CA ARG A 20 17.85 1.89 -1.12
C ARG A 20 17.84 3.42 -1.25
N GLU A 21 17.93 3.94 -2.47
CA GLU A 21 17.85 5.37 -2.73
C GLU A 21 16.51 5.96 -2.27
N ALA A 22 15.39 5.28 -2.55
CA ALA A 22 14.08 5.73 -2.12
C ALA A 22 13.89 5.70 -0.59
N TYR A 23 14.44 4.69 0.08
CA TYR A 23 14.47 4.66 1.55
C TYR A 23 15.28 5.82 2.12
N ASN A 24 16.47 6.08 1.57
CA ASN A 24 17.31 7.21 1.98
C ASN A 24 16.61 8.55 1.75
N PHE A 25 15.94 8.73 0.61
CA PHE A 25 15.12 9.90 0.35
C PHE A 25 14.00 10.04 1.39
N THR A 26 13.33 8.94 1.74
CA THR A 26 12.28 8.94 2.78
C THR A 26 12.83 9.39 4.12
N GLN A 27 14.01 8.92 4.52
CA GLN A 27 14.70 9.35 5.74
C GLN A 27 15.02 10.86 5.74
N GLN A 28 15.49 11.40 4.60
CA GLN A 28 15.73 12.84 4.47
C GLN A 28 14.45 13.67 4.64
N ILE A 29 13.34 13.20 4.07
CA ILE A 29 12.03 13.83 4.24
C ILE A 29 11.60 13.79 5.71
N LEU A 30 11.72 12.65 6.39
CA LEU A 30 11.35 12.50 7.80
C LEU A 30 12.25 13.29 8.76
N ALA A 31 13.52 13.51 8.40
CA ALA A 31 14.40 14.40 9.16
C ALA A 31 13.92 15.86 9.11
N LYS A 32 13.39 16.30 7.96
CA LYS A 32 12.85 17.66 7.77
C LYS A 32 11.41 17.81 8.28
N TYR A 33 10.62 16.75 8.16
CA TYR A 33 9.21 16.69 8.56
C TYR A 33 8.98 15.47 9.46
N PRO A 34 9.38 15.55 10.75
CA PRO A 34 9.28 14.41 11.65
C PRO A 34 7.84 13.95 11.82
N ALA A 35 7.61 12.65 11.63
CA ALA A 35 6.28 12.07 11.73
C ALA A 35 5.80 12.01 13.19
N ASN A 36 4.52 12.29 13.40
CA ASN A 36 3.87 12.14 14.70
C ASN A 36 3.36 10.70 14.92
N GLU A 37 2.82 10.45 16.11
CA GLU A 37 2.33 9.13 16.51
C GLU A 37 1.15 8.62 15.66
N GLN A 38 0.32 9.51 15.11
CA GLN A 38 -0.79 9.14 14.22
C GLN A 38 -0.31 8.61 12.87
N SER A 39 0.92 8.93 12.50
CA SER A 39 1.55 8.55 11.24
C SER A 39 2.30 7.23 11.35
N LEU A 40 2.40 6.63 12.54
CA LEU A 40 3.21 5.46 12.82
C LEU A 40 2.34 4.27 13.21
N THR A 41 2.72 3.08 12.76
CA THR A 41 2.17 1.85 13.31
C THR A 41 2.74 1.57 14.69
N ARG A 42 1.98 0.81 15.49
CA ARG A 42 2.41 0.39 16.83
C ARG A 42 3.78 -0.32 16.77
N GLY A 43 4.64 0.02 17.73
CA GLY A 43 5.97 -0.57 17.89
C GLY A 43 7.12 0.27 17.33
N TYR A 44 6.82 1.33 16.58
CA TYR A 44 7.83 2.26 16.07
C TYR A 44 7.99 3.47 16.98
N GLN A 45 9.23 3.97 17.07
CA GLN A 45 9.56 5.11 17.92
C GLN A 45 9.07 6.41 17.27
N LYS A 46 8.31 7.19 18.04
CA LYS A 46 7.93 8.55 17.64
C LYS A 46 9.12 9.49 17.70
N SER A 47 9.11 10.51 16.84
CA SER A 47 10.09 11.58 16.94
C SER A 47 9.94 12.35 18.27
N SER A 48 11.07 12.74 18.85
CA SER A 48 11.13 13.66 20.00
C SER A 48 11.18 15.13 19.58
N ALA A 49 11.02 15.43 18.28
CA ALA A 49 11.04 16.80 17.79
C ALA A 49 9.88 17.62 18.37
N GLU A 50 10.13 18.89 18.65
CA GLU A 50 9.13 19.84 19.16
C GLU A 50 7.94 20.01 18.19
N LYS A 51 8.23 19.97 16.88
CA LYS A 51 7.24 20.03 15.81
C LYS A 51 7.21 18.72 15.02
N THR A 52 6.02 18.16 14.89
CA THR A 52 5.78 16.90 14.17
C THR A 52 4.60 17.04 13.20
N TYR A 53 4.49 16.12 12.24
CA TYR A 53 3.56 16.20 11.12
C TYR A 53 2.80 14.89 10.92
N ASN A 54 1.59 15.01 10.33
CA ASN A 54 0.89 13.87 9.75
C ASN A 54 1.57 13.50 8.44
N VAL A 55 2.18 12.32 8.38
CA VAL A 55 2.92 11.81 7.23
C VAL A 55 2.32 10.47 6.80
N VAL A 56 2.06 10.34 5.51
CA VAL A 56 1.61 9.09 4.89
C VAL A 56 2.45 8.86 3.64
N LEU A 57 2.96 7.64 3.47
CA LEU A 57 3.61 7.26 2.21
C LEU A 57 2.57 6.78 1.22
N THR A 58 2.73 7.15 -0.05
CA THR A 58 1.84 6.73 -1.12
C THR A 58 2.59 6.57 -2.42
N GLY A 59 1.97 5.89 -3.36
CA GLY A 59 2.53 5.58 -4.67
C GLY A 59 1.57 4.73 -5.49
N HIS A 60 1.90 4.60 -6.77
CA HIS A 60 1.20 3.74 -7.72
C HIS A 60 2.21 2.83 -8.44
N SER A 61 1.82 1.59 -8.75
CA SER A 61 2.65 0.60 -9.45
C SER A 61 4.04 0.44 -8.80
N LEU A 62 5.13 0.64 -9.54
CA LEU A 62 6.49 0.64 -9.01
C LEU A 62 6.65 1.57 -7.81
N GLY A 63 6.10 2.78 -7.87
CA GLY A 63 6.15 3.73 -6.75
C GLY A 63 5.34 3.26 -5.53
N ALA A 64 4.28 2.47 -5.74
CA ALA A 64 3.54 1.83 -4.66
C ALA A 64 4.39 0.78 -3.93
N TYR A 65 5.15 0.02 -4.70
CA TYR A 65 6.08 -0.96 -4.15
C TYR A 65 7.23 -0.26 -3.39
N THR A 66 7.80 0.81 -3.96
CA THR A 66 8.80 1.65 -3.28
C THR A 66 8.29 2.19 -1.94
N ALA A 67 7.08 2.75 -1.93
CA ALA A 67 6.46 3.30 -0.73
C ALA A 67 6.15 2.20 0.31
N THR A 68 5.86 0.99 -0.15
CA THR A 68 5.65 -0.17 0.71
C THR A 68 6.94 -0.57 1.41
N ASP A 69 8.04 -0.76 0.70
CA ASP A 69 9.34 -1.08 1.30
C ASP A 69 9.78 -0.02 2.32
N SER A 70 9.77 1.26 1.92
CA SER A 70 10.09 2.37 2.82
C SER A 70 9.16 2.42 4.03
N GLY A 71 7.85 2.18 3.82
CA GLY A 71 6.86 2.14 4.88
C GLY A 71 7.16 1.06 5.90
N VAL A 72 7.47 -0.15 5.46
CA VAL A 72 7.81 -1.27 6.35
C VAL A 72 9.05 -0.96 7.18
N ARG A 73 10.08 -0.37 6.58
CA ARG A 73 11.33 -0.02 7.28
C ARG A 73 11.16 1.11 8.30
N THR A 74 10.28 2.07 8.01
CA THR A 74 10.08 3.27 8.85
C THR A 74 8.91 3.17 9.83
N GLY A 75 7.97 2.27 9.58
CA GLY A 75 6.71 2.17 10.32
C GLY A 75 5.68 3.23 9.97
N ILE A 76 5.97 4.11 9.00
CA ILE A 76 5.03 5.12 8.54
C ILE A 76 3.82 4.45 7.91
N LEU A 77 2.63 4.99 8.15
CA LEU A 77 1.41 4.53 7.49
C LEU A 77 1.54 4.70 5.99
N THR A 78 1.33 3.61 5.25
CA THR A 78 1.48 3.58 3.80
C THR A 78 0.15 3.23 3.14
N ARG A 79 -0.28 4.04 2.18
CA ARG A 79 -1.53 3.90 1.43
C ARG A 79 -1.20 3.94 -0.04
N VAL A 80 -1.19 2.79 -0.69
CA VAL A 80 -0.67 2.64 -2.05
C VAL A 80 -1.72 2.09 -2.99
N PHE A 81 -1.51 2.28 -4.29
CA PHE A 81 -2.45 1.89 -5.33
C PHE A 81 -1.79 0.92 -6.29
N SER A 82 -2.42 -0.24 -6.51
CA SER A 82 -1.97 -1.19 -7.52
C SER A 82 -0.49 -1.58 -7.37
N SER A 83 -0.02 -1.75 -6.12
CA SER A 83 1.33 -2.26 -5.90
C SER A 83 1.44 -3.66 -6.49
N PRO A 84 2.54 -4.01 -7.18
CA PRO A 84 2.88 -5.40 -7.39
C PRO A 84 3.11 -6.10 -6.04
N ALA A 85 3.10 -7.43 -6.08
CA ALA A 85 3.31 -8.33 -4.97
C ALA A 85 4.56 -7.97 -4.18
N THR A 86 4.40 -7.96 -2.86
CA THR A 86 5.41 -7.47 -1.92
C THR A 86 6.22 -8.59 -1.29
N ARG A 87 5.89 -9.86 -1.59
CA ARG A 87 6.71 -11.02 -1.25
C ARG A 87 7.84 -11.17 -2.28
N ILE A 88 8.90 -10.38 -2.11
CA ILE A 88 10.19 -10.54 -2.80
C ILE A 88 11.16 -11.43 -1.98
N ILE A 89 10.82 -11.76 -0.74
CA ILE A 89 11.73 -12.46 0.17
C ILE A 89 11.38 -13.95 0.22
N GLU A 90 11.71 -14.72 -0.82
CA GLU A 90 11.77 -16.18 -0.70
C GLU A 90 13.09 -16.64 -0.05
N HIS A 91 14.22 -15.95 -0.26
CA HIS A 91 15.51 -16.36 0.32
C HIS A 91 15.78 -15.92 1.78
N LEU A 92 15.12 -14.88 2.30
CA LEU A 92 15.17 -14.55 3.76
C LEU A 92 13.86 -14.90 4.49
N HIS A 93 12.99 -15.69 3.85
CA HIS A 93 11.66 -16.11 4.33
C HIS A 93 11.72 -16.68 5.76
N HIS A 94 12.70 -17.54 6.05
CA HIS A 94 12.81 -18.18 7.37
C HIS A 94 13.26 -17.23 8.49
N ALA A 95 13.89 -16.09 8.16
CA ALA A 95 14.30 -15.09 9.15
C ALA A 95 13.22 -14.02 9.42
N PHE A 96 12.41 -13.68 8.42
CA PHE A 96 11.49 -12.53 8.48
C PHE A 96 10.00 -12.87 8.46
N ALA A 97 9.58 -14.02 7.91
CA ALA A 97 8.17 -14.31 7.67
C ALA A 97 7.31 -14.49 8.94
N ASN A 98 7.95 -14.68 10.09
CA ASN A 98 7.28 -14.72 11.39
C ASN A 98 7.36 -13.41 12.18
N LYS A 99 8.02 -12.35 11.66
CA LYS A 99 8.27 -11.09 12.39
C LYS A 99 7.89 -9.80 11.65
N MET A 100 7.79 -9.80 10.31
CA MET A 100 7.47 -8.60 9.52
C MET A 100 6.21 -8.79 8.68
N ARG A 101 5.03 -8.69 9.30
CA ARG A 101 3.76 -8.51 8.56
C ARG A 101 3.52 -7.01 8.37
N TYR A 102 3.14 -6.59 7.17
CA TYR A 102 3.12 -5.17 6.75
C TYR A 102 1.83 -4.47 7.19
N ASN A 103 1.61 -4.48 8.51
CA ASN A 103 0.39 -4.01 9.14
C ASN A 103 0.12 -2.51 8.89
N ASN A 104 1.17 -1.73 8.70
CA ASN A 104 1.10 -0.30 8.38
C ASN A 104 0.73 0.02 6.93
N VAL A 105 0.72 -0.99 6.05
CA VAL A 105 0.53 -0.85 4.61
C VAL A 105 -0.87 -1.30 4.22
N ILE A 106 -1.55 -0.47 3.43
CA ILE A 106 -2.81 -0.81 2.77
C ILE A 106 -2.64 -0.59 1.28
N ASN A 107 -2.80 -1.65 0.50
CA ASN A 107 -2.75 -1.64 -0.96
C ASN A 107 -4.18 -1.64 -1.53
N MET A 108 -4.52 -0.58 -2.24
CA MET A 108 -5.80 -0.39 -2.90
C MET A 108 -5.68 -0.87 -4.34
N ILE A 109 -6.43 -1.91 -4.70
CA ILE A 109 -6.30 -2.62 -5.97
C ILE A 109 -7.66 -2.64 -6.67
N ARG A 110 -7.69 -2.57 -8.00
CA ARG A 110 -8.91 -2.88 -8.75
C ARG A 110 -8.90 -4.36 -9.16
N GLU A 111 -10.06 -5.01 -9.16
CA GLU A 111 -10.18 -6.36 -9.69
C GLU A 111 -9.63 -6.44 -11.12
N LYS A 112 -8.99 -7.57 -11.45
CA LYS A 112 -8.35 -7.83 -12.75
C LYS A 112 -7.17 -6.92 -13.06
N ASP A 113 -6.64 -6.16 -12.10
CA ASP A 113 -5.34 -5.50 -12.26
C ASP A 113 -4.24 -6.57 -12.44
N PRO A 114 -3.65 -6.71 -13.64
CA PRO A 114 -2.69 -7.78 -13.90
C PRO A 114 -1.38 -7.58 -13.14
N VAL A 115 -1.01 -6.34 -12.82
CA VAL A 115 0.25 -6.07 -12.10
C VAL A 115 0.13 -6.52 -10.66
N ALA A 116 -0.96 -6.18 -9.97
CA ALA A 116 -1.16 -6.63 -8.61
C ALA A 116 -1.47 -8.13 -8.54
N THR A 117 -2.31 -8.66 -9.45
CA THR A 117 -2.79 -10.05 -9.35
C THR A 117 -1.81 -11.12 -9.85
N LEU A 118 -0.93 -10.81 -10.81
CA LEU A 118 -0.03 -11.79 -11.42
C LEU A 118 1.39 -11.74 -10.85
N SER A 119 1.75 -10.69 -10.11
CA SER A 119 3.10 -10.49 -9.60
C SER A 119 3.45 -11.36 -8.39
N GLY A 120 2.49 -12.07 -7.79
CA GLY A 120 2.74 -13.04 -6.72
C GLY A 120 1.96 -12.78 -5.44
N ARG A 121 2.60 -12.99 -4.28
CA ARG A 121 1.94 -12.92 -2.97
C ARG A 121 2.10 -11.55 -2.30
N HIS A 122 1.00 -11.06 -1.73
CA HIS A 122 0.97 -9.87 -0.88
C HIS A 122 1.06 -10.23 0.60
N ASN A 123 1.85 -9.46 1.36
CA ASN A 123 1.99 -9.57 2.82
C ASN A 123 1.42 -8.34 3.56
N GLU A 124 0.87 -7.38 2.84
CA GLU A 124 0.15 -6.22 3.33
C GLU A 124 -1.37 -6.41 3.33
N ASN A 125 -2.08 -5.48 3.98
CA ASN A 125 -3.54 -5.43 3.89
C ASN A 125 -3.95 -4.96 2.49
N MET A 126 -5.02 -5.54 1.94
CA MET A 126 -5.52 -5.19 0.60
C MET A 126 -6.98 -4.79 0.63
N ILE A 127 -7.33 -3.79 -0.16
CA ILE A 127 -8.72 -3.40 -0.44
C ILE A 127 -8.94 -3.50 -1.94
N TYR A 128 -9.85 -4.38 -2.35
CA TYR A 128 -10.21 -4.57 -3.75
C TYR A 128 -11.44 -3.75 -4.11
N PHE A 129 -11.32 -3.00 -5.18
CA PHE A 129 -12.37 -2.22 -5.80
C PHE A 129 -12.82 -2.84 -7.11
N PRO A 130 -14.02 -2.51 -7.61
CA PRO A 130 -14.51 -2.97 -8.90
C PRO A 130 -13.50 -2.71 -10.03
N GLY A 131 -13.26 -3.74 -10.84
CA GLY A 131 -12.39 -3.65 -12.02
C GLY A 131 -12.90 -2.68 -13.07
N THR A 132 -12.04 -2.24 -13.99
CA THR A 132 -12.47 -1.38 -15.09
C THR A 132 -13.39 -2.15 -16.04
N PRO A 133 -14.57 -1.60 -16.43
CA PRO A 133 -15.44 -2.24 -17.39
C PRO A 133 -14.74 -2.52 -18.73
N GLY A 134 -15.07 -3.66 -19.35
CA GLY A 134 -14.55 -4.08 -20.64
C GLY A 134 -13.62 -5.29 -20.58
N ILE A 135 -13.03 -5.62 -21.73
CA ILE A 135 -12.22 -6.83 -21.94
C ILE A 135 -10.73 -6.65 -21.66
N ASN A 136 -10.23 -5.41 -21.55
CA ASN A 136 -8.81 -5.16 -21.35
C ASN A 136 -8.49 -5.02 -19.84
N PRO A 137 -7.92 -6.05 -19.18
CA PRO A 137 -7.63 -6.03 -17.75
C PRO A 137 -6.58 -4.98 -17.35
N VAL A 138 -5.69 -4.59 -18.27
CA VAL A 138 -4.65 -3.57 -18.01
C VAL A 138 -5.25 -2.23 -17.59
N LYS A 139 -6.49 -1.94 -18.01
CA LYS A 139 -7.17 -0.71 -17.60
C LYS A 139 -7.47 -0.65 -16.10
N SER A 140 -7.53 -1.79 -15.41
CA SER A 140 -7.69 -1.83 -13.95
C SER A 140 -6.41 -1.36 -13.23
N HIS A 141 -5.25 -1.40 -13.88
CA HIS A 141 -3.99 -1.01 -13.29
C HIS A 141 -3.80 0.50 -13.17
N PHE A 142 -4.29 1.27 -14.14
CA PHE A 142 -3.97 2.69 -14.22
C PHE A 142 -4.62 3.52 -13.10
N LEU A 143 -3.83 4.42 -12.52
CA LEU A 143 -4.27 5.32 -11.46
C LEU A 143 -5.38 6.29 -11.91
N THR A 144 -5.31 6.82 -13.13
CA THR A 144 -6.30 7.79 -13.62
C THR A 144 -7.73 7.20 -13.69
N PRO A 145 -7.96 6.03 -14.31
CA PRO A 145 -9.24 5.31 -14.20
C PRO A 145 -9.64 5.00 -12.76
N PHE A 146 -8.70 4.59 -11.90
CA PHE A 146 -9.01 4.36 -10.48
C PHE A 146 -9.59 5.63 -9.84
N ILE A 147 -8.90 6.76 -9.97
CA ILE A 147 -9.35 8.05 -9.41
C ILE A 147 -10.74 8.40 -9.97
N LYS A 148 -10.93 8.35 -11.28
CA LYS A 148 -12.16 8.81 -11.93
C LYS A 148 -13.37 7.90 -11.68
N ASP A 149 -13.17 6.59 -11.70
CA ASP A 149 -14.26 5.60 -11.64
C ASP A 149 -14.60 5.20 -10.21
N ILE A 150 -13.64 5.34 -9.28
CA ILE A 150 -13.76 4.83 -7.92
C ILE A 150 -13.63 5.96 -6.89
N LEU A 151 -12.47 6.61 -6.81
CA LEU A 151 -12.18 7.53 -5.69
C LEU A 151 -13.03 8.80 -5.76
N MET A 152 -13.18 9.41 -6.94
CA MET A 152 -14.00 10.61 -7.13
C MET A 152 -15.48 10.34 -6.86
N PRO A 153 -16.10 9.25 -7.36
CA PRO A 153 -17.46 8.89 -7.00
C PRO A 153 -17.63 8.65 -5.50
N LEU A 154 -16.73 7.91 -4.86
CA LEU A 154 -16.80 7.66 -3.42
C LEU A 154 -16.65 8.95 -2.60
N ALA A 155 -15.79 9.88 -3.02
CA ALA A 155 -15.62 11.17 -2.35
C ALA A 155 -16.87 12.04 -2.44
N LYS A 156 -17.63 11.96 -3.56
CA LYS A 156 -18.87 12.73 -3.77
C LYS A 156 -20.09 12.07 -3.12
N ASN A 157 -20.17 10.75 -3.23
CA ASN A 157 -21.24 9.95 -2.66
C ASN A 157 -20.64 8.63 -2.13
N PRO A 158 -20.33 8.57 -0.83
CA PRO A 158 -19.76 7.39 -0.18
C PRO A 158 -20.64 6.13 -0.31
N ASP A 159 -21.93 6.30 -0.60
CA ASP A 159 -22.89 5.21 -0.73
C ASP A 159 -23.02 4.64 -2.16
N THR A 160 -22.18 5.09 -3.11
CA THR A 160 -22.18 4.60 -4.49
C THR A 160 -21.78 3.13 -4.60
N THR A 161 -22.76 2.22 -4.75
CA THR A 161 -22.55 0.76 -4.85
C THR A 161 -21.57 0.36 -5.96
N ALA A 162 -21.55 1.08 -7.08
CA ALA A 162 -20.68 0.80 -8.23
C ALA A 162 -19.19 1.06 -7.96
N SER A 163 -18.85 1.82 -6.92
CA SER A 163 -17.47 2.20 -6.59
C SER A 163 -17.04 1.67 -5.22
N LYS A 164 -17.93 1.06 -4.43
CA LYS A 164 -17.60 0.52 -3.11
C LYS A 164 -16.57 -0.62 -3.18
N PRO A 165 -15.68 -0.76 -2.18
CA PRO A 165 -14.84 -1.93 -2.04
C PRO A 165 -15.66 -3.23 -2.11
N LYS A 166 -15.14 -4.23 -2.83
CA LYS A 166 -15.73 -5.58 -2.92
C LYS A 166 -15.15 -6.54 -1.89
N TYR A 167 -13.83 -6.48 -1.69
CA TYR A 167 -13.14 -7.38 -0.77
C TYR A 167 -12.13 -6.59 0.06
N VAL A 168 -12.02 -6.96 1.33
CA VAL A 168 -10.97 -6.48 2.23
C VAL A 168 -10.22 -7.70 2.72
N TYR A 169 -8.93 -7.75 2.42
CA TYR A 169 -8.04 -8.78 2.92
C TYR A 169 -7.19 -8.19 4.02
N ILE A 170 -7.37 -8.73 5.22
CA ILE A 170 -6.62 -8.35 6.41
C ILE A 170 -5.66 -9.49 6.73
N THR A 171 -4.39 -9.17 6.93
CA THR A 171 -3.39 -10.18 7.29
C THR A 171 -3.60 -10.64 8.73
N ALA A 172 -3.50 -11.96 8.96
CA ALA A 172 -4.00 -12.65 10.17
C ALA A 172 -3.25 -12.37 11.50
N ASP A 173 -2.50 -11.26 11.64
CA ASP A 173 -1.89 -10.78 12.91
C ASP A 173 -2.10 -9.27 13.11
N SER A 174 -3.09 -8.68 12.45
CA SER A 174 -3.49 -7.31 12.73
C SER A 174 -4.12 -7.25 14.13
N THR A 175 -3.32 -7.01 15.16
CA THR A 175 -3.85 -6.61 16.46
C THR A 175 -4.41 -5.18 16.36
N PRO A 176 -5.45 -4.82 17.15
CA PRO A 176 -5.88 -3.43 17.24
C PRO A 176 -4.68 -2.51 17.56
N GLY A 177 -4.41 -1.53 16.68
CA GLY A 177 -3.16 -0.73 16.70
C GLY A 177 -2.27 -0.88 15.46
N ALA A 178 -2.60 -1.80 14.54
CA ALA A 178 -2.05 -1.94 13.19
C ALA A 178 -2.52 -0.83 12.21
N GLY A 179 -2.87 0.36 12.69
CA GLY A 179 -3.50 1.41 11.87
C GLY A 179 -4.99 1.23 11.58
N LEU A 180 -5.62 0.15 12.08
CA LEU A 180 -7.07 -0.07 12.09
C LEU A 180 -7.47 -0.52 13.51
N ASN A 181 -7.56 0.44 14.43
CA ASN A 181 -7.86 0.20 15.85
C ASN A 181 -9.38 -0.05 16.10
N LYS A 182 -10.16 0.22 15.04
CA LYS A 182 -11.60 0.09 14.80
C LYS A 182 -11.78 0.32 13.29
N PHE A 183 -12.96 0.11 12.72
CA PHE A 183 -13.29 0.76 11.45
C PHE A 183 -13.15 2.29 11.68
N VAL A 184 -12.00 2.86 11.29
CA VAL A 184 -11.70 4.30 11.46
C VAL A 184 -12.13 5.12 10.25
N ASN A 185 -12.29 4.47 9.10
CA ASN A 185 -12.89 5.03 7.89
C ASN A 185 -14.17 4.27 7.57
N TYR A 186 -15.31 4.87 7.91
CA TYR A 186 -16.60 4.47 7.38
C TYR A 186 -16.78 5.17 6.03
N TRP A 187 -16.92 4.39 4.97
CA TRP A 187 -17.36 4.88 3.67
C TRP A 187 -18.86 4.59 3.56
N GLY A 188 -19.67 5.61 3.88
CA GLY A 188 -21.13 5.51 3.94
C GLY A 188 -21.70 6.14 5.21
N SER A 189 -23.02 6.31 5.24
CA SER A 189 -23.73 6.70 6.46
C SER A 189 -23.57 5.62 7.53
N THR A 190 -23.02 6.01 8.70
CA THR A 190 -23.01 5.15 9.89
C THR A 190 -24.43 4.84 10.31
N LYS A 191 -24.74 3.57 10.54
CA LYS A 191 -25.74 3.20 11.56
C LYS A 191 -25.01 2.94 12.86
#